data_AF-A0A1I8NFM6-F1
#
_entry.id   AF-A0A1I8NFM6-F1
#
_cell.length_a   1.000
_cell.length_b   1.000
_cell.length_c   1.000
_cell.angle_alpha   90.00
_cell.angle_beta   90.00
_cell.angle_gamma   90.00
#
_symmetry.space_group_name_H-M   'P 1'
#
loop_
_entity.id
_entity.type
_entity.pdbx_description
1 polymer ?
#
loop_
_entity_poly.entity_id
_entity_poly.type
_entity_poly.pdbx_seq_one_letter_code
_entity_poly.pdbx_strand_id
1 'polypeptide(L)'
;MNGLKLARALSVLRAALPKQRYRLMGQKAAARGTAAPAEGEVNNQPINYFGSDAALWRAKDTRSGGSDEHLWYQPYVISGSLAIFLLYFCVLREESDIDLKLEGSLYEHVQGLEEVQLSMNYKYNKENGLDNTEVVKRLTELGIDVKLLDGK
;
A
#
# COMPACT_ATOMS: atom_id res chain seq x y z
N MET A 1 -36.22 -50.46 1.66
CA MET A 1 -37.20 -49.37 1.41
C MET A 1 -36.75 -48.05 2.04
N ASN A 2 -35.62 -47.47 1.63
CA ASN A 2 -35.09 -46.22 2.23
C ASN A 2 -34.74 -45.15 1.18
N GLY A 3 -35.47 -45.11 0.06
CA GLY A 3 -35.30 -44.09 -1.00
C GLY A 3 -36.17 -42.84 -0.86
N LEU A 4 -37.09 -42.80 0.11
CA LEU A 4 -38.12 -41.75 0.19
C LEU A 4 -37.86 -40.66 1.23
N LYS A 5 -36.75 -40.73 2.00
CA LYS A 5 -36.39 -39.69 2.99
C LYS A 5 -35.36 -38.68 2.50
N LEU A 6 -34.78 -38.86 1.31
CA LEU A 6 -33.83 -37.90 0.73
C LEU A 6 -34.52 -36.78 -0.07
N ALA A 7 -35.77 -36.98 -0.50
CA ALA A 7 -36.52 -36.04 -1.34
C ALA A 7 -37.30 -34.96 -0.56
N ARG A 8 -37.28 -34.96 0.78
CA ARG A 8 -37.94 -33.93 1.61
C ARG A 8 -37.01 -32.90 2.23
N ALA A 9 -35.69 -33.03 2.04
CA ALA A 9 -34.72 -32.03 2.50
C ALA A 9 -34.38 -30.96 1.44
N LEU A 10 -34.94 -31.07 0.23
CA LEU A 10 -34.65 -30.16 -0.90
C LEU A 10 -35.75 -29.12 -1.18
N SER A 11 -36.82 -29.06 -0.37
CA SER A 11 -37.95 -28.14 -0.59
C SER A 11 -38.05 -27.00 0.43
N VAL A 12 -37.16 -26.91 1.42
CA VAL A 12 -37.20 -25.84 2.45
C VAL A 12 -36.08 -24.79 2.28
N LEU A 13 -35.16 -24.98 1.33
CA LEU A 13 -34.09 -24.00 1.07
C LEU A 13 -34.39 -23.05 -0.11
N ARG A 14 -35.63 -22.51 -0.19
CA ARG A 14 -36.00 -21.53 -1.25
C ARG A 14 -36.63 -20.23 -0.74
N ALA A 15 -36.43 -19.87 0.52
CA ALA A 15 -37.03 -18.65 1.06
C ALA A 15 -36.10 -17.91 2.03
N ALA A 16 -34.99 -17.36 1.53
CA ALA A 16 -34.31 -16.19 2.14
C ALA A 16 -33.13 -15.69 1.29
N LEU A 17 -33.24 -15.70 -0.04
CA LEU A 17 -32.33 -14.87 -0.84
C LEU A 17 -32.87 -13.43 -0.77
N PRO A 18 -32.13 -12.45 -0.20
CA PRO A 18 -32.52 -11.07 -0.36
C PRO A 18 -32.55 -10.80 -1.86
N LYS A 19 -33.72 -10.42 -2.38
CA LYS A 19 -33.82 -9.85 -3.72
C LYS A 19 -32.94 -8.61 -3.72
N GLN A 20 -31.67 -8.75 -4.08
CA GLN A 20 -30.85 -7.65 -4.55
C GLN A 20 -31.56 -7.14 -5.80
N ARG A 21 -32.48 -6.19 -5.60
CA ARG A 21 -32.92 -5.30 -6.65
C ARG A 21 -31.69 -4.45 -6.93
N TYR A 22 -30.83 -4.92 -7.82
CA TYR A 22 -29.92 -4.04 -8.53
C TYR A 22 -30.82 -2.97 -9.12
N ARG A 23 -30.78 -1.78 -8.50
CA ARG A 23 -31.49 -0.61 -8.99
C ARG A 23 -30.72 -0.26 -10.25
N LEU A 24 -31.10 -0.88 -11.37
CA LEU A 24 -30.62 -0.47 -12.68
C LEU A 24 -31.01 1.01 -12.76
N MET A 25 -30.04 1.90 -12.62
CA MET A 25 -30.18 3.30 -13.00
C MET A 25 -30.34 3.30 -14.51
N GLY A 26 -31.52 2.91 -14.97
CA GLY A 26 -32.00 3.31 -16.28
C GLY A 26 -32.06 4.83 -16.20
N GLN A 27 -31.17 5.51 -16.92
CA GLN A 27 -31.42 6.87 -17.31
C GLN A 27 -32.80 6.85 -17.95
N LYS A 28 -33.81 7.36 -17.23
CA LYS A 28 -35.00 7.83 -17.91
C LYS A 28 -34.46 8.89 -18.84
N ALA A 29 -34.35 8.55 -20.13
CA ALA A 29 -34.44 9.54 -21.17
C ALA A 29 -35.81 10.19 -20.96
N ALA A 30 -35.85 11.19 -20.07
CA ALA A 30 -36.80 12.25 -20.22
C ALA A 30 -36.61 12.66 -21.67
N ALA A 31 -37.67 12.56 -22.46
CA ALA A 31 -37.78 13.31 -23.69
C ALA A 31 -37.72 14.79 -23.28
N ARG A 32 -36.51 15.25 -22.94
CA ARG A 32 -36.15 16.64 -22.87
C ARG A 32 -36.18 16.98 -24.34
N GLY A 33 -37.29 17.62 -24.75
CA GLY A 33 -37.30 18.36 -25.99
C GLY A 33 -35.96 19.07 -26.09
N THR A 34 -35.28 18.86 -27.21
CA THR A 34 -34.07 19.54 -27.61
C THR A 34 -34.35 21.04 -27.63
N ALA A 35 -34.36 21.66 -26.46
CA ALA A 35 -33.79 22.97 -26.32
C ALA A 35 -32.29 22.68 -26.26
N ALA A 36 -31.60 22.97 -27.36
CA ALA A 36 -30.21 23.37 -27.32
C ALA A 36 -29.98 24.26 -26.08
N PRO A 37 -28.77 24.32 -25.48
CA PRO A 37 -28.49 25.41 -24.55
C PRO A 37 -28.87 26.67 -25.33
N ALA A 38 -29.98 27.30 -24.94
CA ALA A 38 -30.31 28.59 -25.49
C ALA A 38 -29.05 29.38 -25.17
N GLU A 39 -28.36 29.81 -26.22
CA GLU A 39 -27.28 30.77 -26.12
C GLU A 39 -27.94 32.00 -25.49
N GLY A 40 -27.97 31.97 -24.16
CA GLY A 40 -28.76 32.87 -23.35
C GLY A 40 -28.11 34.21 -23.57
N GLU A 41 -28.85 35.07 -24.25
CA GLU A 41 -28.59 36.48 -24.44
C GLU A 41 -27.71 36.99 -23.29
N VAL A 42 -26.47 37.40 -23.60
CA VAL A 42 -25.50 37.89 -22.62
C VAL A 42 -26.07 39.15 -22.00
N ASN A 43 -26.88 38.97 -20.97
CA ASN A 43 -27.50 40.05 -20.26
C ASN A 43 -26.39 40.70 -19.42
N ASN A 44 -25.96 41.90 -19.84
CA ASN A 44 -24.92 42.69 -19.16
C ASN A 44 -25.41 43.26 -17.81
N GLN A 45 -26.54 42.80 -17.30
CA GLN A 45 -27.00 43.12 -15.96
C GLN A 45 -26.18 42.35 -14.91
N PRO A 46 -25.98 42.92 -13.71
CA PRO A 46 -25.31 42.24 -12.62
C PRO A 46 -25.97 40.89 -12.30
N ILE A 47 -25.17 39.84 -12.19
CA ILE A 47 -25.64 38.50 -11.83
C ILE A 47 -26.09 38.53 -10.36
N ASN A 48 -27.35 38.18 -10.11
CA ASN A 48 -27.87 38.08 -8.76
C ASN A 48 -27.33 36.80 -8.08
N TYR A 49 -26.47 36.99 -7.07
CA TYR A 49 -25.90 35.87 -6.31
C TYR A 49 -26.90 35.27 -5.33
N PHE A 50 -27.63 36.11 -4.59
CA PHE A 50 -28.60 35.66 -3.59
C PHE A 50 -29.79 34.93 -4.25
N GLY A 51 -29.97 33.66 -3.91
CA GLY A 51 -31.01 32.79 -4.48
C GLY A 51 -30.57 31.97 -5.70
N SER A 52 -29.32 32.12 -6.16
CA SER A 52 -28.73 31.25 -7.19
C SER A 52 -28.23 29.93 -6.60
N ASP A 53 -28.05 28.90 -7.43
CA ASP A 53 -27.42 27.63 -7.04
C ASP A 53 -25.99 27.83 -6.49
N ALA A 54 -25.31 28.89 -6.94
CA ALA A 54 -23.99 29.27 -6.44
C ALA A 54 -24.00 29.76 -5.00
N ALA A 55 -25.15 30.24 -4.48
CA ALA A 55 -25.30 30.62 -3.07
C ALA A 55 -25.50 29.43 -2.13
N LEU A 56 -25.97 28.29 -2.64
CA LEU A 56 -26.11 27.05 -1.87
C LEU A 56 -24.77 26.30 -1.73
N TRP A 57 -23.81 26.60 -2.61
CA TRP A 57 -22.51 25.96 -2.63
C TRP A 57 -21.64 26.40 -1.45
N ARG A 58 -21.25 25.46 -0.57
CA ARG A 58 -20.40 25.81 0.57
C ARG A 58 -18.93 25.78 0.17
N ALA A 59 -18.12 26.66 0.75
CA ALA A 59 -16.68 26.66 0.57
C ALA A 59 -16.02 25.31 0.96
N LYS A 60 -16.66 24.55 1.87
CA LYS A 60 -16.26 23.19 2.22
C LYS A 60 -16.28 22.27 1.00
N ASP A 61 -17.30 22.37 0.15
CA ASP A 61 -17.53 21.43 -0.95
C ASP A 61 -16.50 21.61 -2.09
N THR A 62 -16.01 22.84 -2.32
CA THR A 62 -14.83 23.09 -3.19
C THR A 62 -13.55 22.60 -2.55
N ARG A 63 -13.36 22.83 -1.24
CA ARG A 63 -12.10 22.55 -0.55
C ARG A 63 -11.85 21.07 -0.33
N SER A 64 -12.89 20.30 0.02
CA SER A 64 -12.75 18.89 0.37
C SER A 64 -13.01 17.91 -0.77
N GLY A 65 -13.44 18.39 -1.94
CA GLY A 65 -13.59 17.56 -3.14
C GLY A 65 -14.57 16.41 -2.94
N GLY A 66 -15.87 16.71 -3.02
CA GLY A 66 -16.93 15.70 -2.94
C GLY A 66 -17.24 15.26 -1.51
N SER A 67 -18.51 14.91 -1.27
CA SER A 67 -18.99 14.38 0.01
C SER A 67 -18.19 13.15 0.44
N ASP A 68 -18.15 12.91 1.76
CA ASP A 68 -17.59 11.73 2.42
C ASP A 68 -18.33 10.42 2.00
N GLU A 69 -18.41 10.12 0.71
CA GLU A 69 -19.01 8.92 0.13
C GLU A 69 -18.04 7.73 0.20
N HIS A 70 -17.36 7.57 1.32
CA HIS A 70 -16.60 6.36 1.60
C HIS A 70 -17.51 5.35 2.30
N LEU A 71 -17.59 4.16 1.71
CA LEU A 71 -18.31 3.06 2.33
C LEU A 71 -17.53 2.61 3.57
N TRP A 72 -18.22 2.41 4.69
CA TRP A 72 -17.62 2.02 5.97
C TRP A 72 -16.78 0.73 5.88
N TYR A 73 -17.05 -0.13 4.90
CA TYR A 73 -16.34 -1.39 4.69
C TYR A 73 -15.14 -1.30 3.73
N GLN A 74 -14.96 -0.17 3.05
CA GLN A 74 -13.86 0.07 2.13
C GLN A 74 -12.48 -0.20 2.78
N PRO A 75 -12.15 0.32 3.99
CA PRO A 75 -10.84 0.04 4.60
C PRO A 75 -10.66 -1.43 4.94
N TYR A 76 -11.70 -2.13 5.38
CA TYR A 76 -11.60 -3.55 5.75
C TYR A 76 -11.35 -4.46 4.55
N VAL A 77 -11.96 -4.16 3.39
CA VAL A 77 -11.72 -4.92 2.16
C VAL A 77 -10.27 -4.73 1.69
N ILE A 78 -9.77 -3.49 1.72
CA ILE A 78 -8.39 -3.17 1.35
C ILE A 78 -7.40 -3.82 2.31
N SER A 79 -7.62 -3.69 3.63
CA SER A 79 -6.79 -4.32 4.64
C SER A 79 -6.82 -5.84 4.55
N GLY A 80 -7.99 -6.44 4.26
CA GLY A 80 -8.13 -7.88 4.10
C GLY A 80 -7.37 -8.42 2.88
N SER A 81 -7.45 -7.75 1.72
CA SER A 81 -6.69 -8.17 0.54
C SER A 81 -5.18 -8.01 0.74
N LEU A 82 -4.74 -6.90 1.35
CA LEU A 82 -3.32 -6.71 1.71
C LEU A 82 -2.84 -7.75 2.73
N ALA A 83 -3.65 -8.06 3.75
CA ALA A 83 -3.31 -9.07 4.75
C ALA A 83 -3.17 -10.46 4.13
N ILE A 84 -4.07 -10.86 3.22
CA ILE A 84 -3.98 -12.14 2.51
C ILE A 84 -2.73 -12.18 1.62
N PHE A 85 -2.41 -11.08 0.91
CA PHE A 85 -1.18 -11.02 0.14
C PHE A 85 0.06 -11.10 1.03
N LEU A 86 0.11 -10.39 2.15
CA LEU A 86 1.23 -10.46 3.09
C LEU A 86 1.37 -11.85 3.71
N LEU A 87 0.26 -12.48 4.09
CA LEU A 87 0.28 -13.84 4.63
C LEU A 87 0.79 -14.84 3.58
N TYR A 88 0.39 -14.67 2.31
CA TYR A 88 0.97 -15.42 1.21
C TYR A 88 2.48 -15.20 1.09
N PHE A 89 2.96 -13.96 1.06
CA PHE A 89 4.39 -13.67 0.89
C PHE A 89 5.26 -14.06 2.08
N CYS A 90 4.77 -13.89 3.31
CA CYS A 90 5.57 -14.09 4.52
C CYS A 90 5.52 -15.51 5.06
N VAL A 91 4.47 -16.30 4.78
CA VAL A 91 4.26 -17.60 5.42
C VAL A 91 4.00 -18.73 4.43
N LEU A 92 3.10 -18.51 3.46
CA LEU A 92 2.66 -19.58 2.55
C LEU A 92 3.54 -19.75 1.32
N ARG A 93 4.30 -18.72 0.93
CA ARG A 93 5.29 -18.78 -0.13
C ARG A 93 6.46 -19.62 0.38
N GLU A 94 6.79 -20.69 -0.36
CA GLU A 94 8.01 -21.46 -0.12
C GLU A 94 9.22 -20.51 -0.06
N GLU A 95 10.15 -20.79 0.86
CA GLU A 95 11.33 -19.97 1.12
C GLU A 95 12.00 -19.58 -0.19
N SER A 96 12.09 -18.28 -0.48
CA SER A 96 12.77 -17.84 -1.68
C SER A 96 14.27 -18.03 -1.47
N ASP A 97 15.00 -18.56 -2.46
CA ASP A 97 16.48 -18.64 -2.43
C ASP A 97 17.18 -17.32 -2.04
N ILE A 98 16.47 -16.19 -2.18
CA ILE A 98 16.93 -14.85 -1.78
C ILE A 98 16.87 -14.68 -0.26
N ASP A 99 15.82 -15.18 0.40
CA ASP A 99 15.66 -15.14 1.85
C ASP A 99 16.73 -16.00 2.53
N LEU A 100 17.05 -17.17 1.95
CA LEU A 100 18.13 -18.04 2.43
C LEU A 100 19.52 -17.38 2.27
N LYS A 101 19.71 -16.55 1.24
CA LYS A 101 20.93 -15.73 1.05
C LYS A 101 21.00 -14.51 1.97
N LEU A 102 19.93 -14.17 2.69
CA LEU A 102 19.94 -13.14 3.72
C LEU A 102 20.28 -13.75 5.09
N GLU A 103 20.16 -15.07 5.25
CA GLU A 103 20.65 -15.77 6.44
C GLU A 103 22.18 -15.91 6.39
N GLY A 104 22.86 -15.27 7.35
CA GLY A 104 24.31 -15.30 7.49
C GLY A 104 24.88 -13.94 7.88
N SER A 105 26.18 -13.87 8.19
CA SER A 105 26.81 -12.58 8.43
C SER A 105 26.91 -11.79 7.11
N LEU A 106 26.58 -10.50 7.10
CA LEU A 106 26.73 -9.65 5.90
C LEU A 106 28.16 -9.61 5.37
N TYR A 107 29.12 -9.86 6.25
CA TYR A 107 30.54 -9.94 5.95
C TYR A 107 30.90 -11.13 5.07
N GLU A 108 30.17 -12.26 5.17
CA GLU A 108 30.35 -13.42 4.28
C GLU A 108 29.78 -13.17 2.88
N HIS A 109 28.73 -12.36 2.78
CA HIS A 109 28.01 -12.10 1.53
C HIS A 109 28.65 -11.00 0.68
N VAL A 110 29.22 -9.97 1.32
CA VAL A 110 29.86 -8.85 0.63
C VAL A 110 31.37 -8.91 0.86
N GLN A 111 32.08 -9.49 -0.11
CA GLN A 111 33.54 -9.54 -0.11
C GLN A 111 34.12 -8.12 0.04
N GLY A 112 34.93 -7.92 1.09
CA GLY A 112 35.62 -6.65 1.37
C GLY A 112 34.86 -5.67 2.28
N LEU A 113 33.61 -5.93 2.67
CA LEU A 113 32.87 -5.04 3.59
C LEU A 113 33.48 -5.03 4.99
N GLU A 114 33.87 -6.20 5.48
CA GLU A 114 34.55 -6.37 6.78
C GLU A 114 35.87 -5.59 6.80
N GLU A 115 36.66 -5.69 5.74
CA GLU A 115 37.96 -5.02 5.60
C GLU A 115 37.84 -3.50 5.65
N VAL A 116 36.88 -2.94 4.91
CA VAL A 116 36.63 -1.49 4.88
C VAL A 116 36.20 -1.01 6.25
N GLN A 117 35.30 -1.72 6.92
CA GLN A 117 34.83 -1.34 8.25
C GLN A 117 35.94 -1.44 9.31
N LEU A 118 36.76 -2.50 9.29
CA LEU A 118 37.89 -2.62 10.21
C LEU A 118 38.98 -1.58 9.96
N SER A 119 39.28 -1.25 8.70
CA SER A 119 40.27 -0.22 8.37
C SER A 119 39.83 1.18 8.85
N MET A 120 38.55 1.50 8.71
CA MET A 120 37.96 2.74 9.21
C MET A 120 37.96 2.77 10.75
N ASN A 121 37.57 1.68 11.40
CA ASN A 121 37.62 1.55 12.86
C ASN A 121 39.06 1.68 13.39
N TYR A 122 40.04 1.06 12.73
CA TYR A 122 41.45 1.16 13.10
C TYR A 122 41.95 2.61 13.03
N LYS A 123 41.64 3.34 11.94
CA LYS A 123 41.99 4.75 11.80
C LYS A 123 41.35 5.61 12.89
N TYR A 124 40.04 5.44 13.10
CA TYR A 124 39.30 6.18 14.13
C TYR A 124 39.85 5.92 15.54
N ASN A 125 40.05 4.65 15.91
CA ASN A 125 40.56 4.30 17.24
C ASN A 125 41.98 4.81 17.46
N LYS A 126 42.83 4.77 16.42
CA LYS A 126 44.19 5.33 16.46
C LYS A 126 44.18 6.84 16.69
N GLU A 127 43.29 7.58 16.02
CA GLU A 127 43.12 9.03 16.21
C GLU A 127 42.60 9.39 17.60
N ASN A 128 41.74 8.55 18.17
CA ASN A 128 41.11 8.78 19.48
C ASN A 128 41.85 8.12 20.66
N GLY A 129 42.98 7.43 20.42
CA GLY A 129 43.76 6.76 21.46
C GLY A 129 43.05 5.58 22.13
N LEU A 130 42.12 4.95 21.43
CA LEU A 130 41.35 3.78 21.89
C LEU A 130 42.13 2.48 21.62
N ASP A 131 41.77 1.40 22.32
CA ASP A 131 42.41 0.09 22.13
C ASP A 131 42.14 -0.49 20.73
N ASN A 132 43.18 -1.09 20.15
CA ASN A 132 43.22 -1.58 18.77
C ASN A 132 43.59 -3.06 18.67
N THR A 133 43.79 -3.75 19.80
CA THR A 133 44.25 -5.15 19.82
C THR A 133 43.34 -6.09 19.04
N GLU A 134 42.03 -5.98 19.22
CA GLU A 134 41.03 -6.83 18.55
C GLU A 134 40.93 -6.56 17.05
N VAL A 135 40.97 -5.28 16.66
CA VAL A 135 40.89 -4.84 15.25
C VAL A 135 42.13 -5.29 14.47
N VAL A 136 43.31 -5.14 15.06
CA VAL A 136 44.58 -5.59 14.46
C VAL A 136 44.59 -7.10 14.29
N LYS A 137 44.19 -7.85 15.32
CA LYS A 137 44.11 -9.31 15.24
C LYS A 137 43.21 -9.77 14.08
N ARG A 138 42.03 -9.17 13.96
CA ARG A 138 41.09 -9.54 12.89
C ARG A 138 41.57 -9.12 11.50
N LEU A 139 42.21 -7.97 11.35
CA LEU A 139 42.87 -7.56 10.09
C LEU A 139 43.98 -8.54 9.68
N THR A 140 44.75 -9.06 10.66
CA THR A 140 45.78 -10.06 10.38
C THR A 140 45.20 -11.43 10.00
N GLU A 141 44.06 -11.83 10.58
CA GLU A 141 43.34 -13.05 10.17
C GLU A 141 42.85 -12.98 8.72
N LEU A 142 42.51 -11.77 8.25
CA LEU A 142 42.12 -11.49 6.86
C LEU A 142 43.32 -11.35 5.90
N GLY A 143 44.56 -11.40 6.40
CA GLY A 143 45.78 -11.29 5.59
C GLY A 143 46.15 -9.86 5.17
N ILE A 144 45.52 -8.85 5.77
CA ILE A 144 45.81 -7.43 5.51
C ILE A 144 46.89 -6.97 6.48
N ASP A 145 48.04 -6.56 5.94
CA ASP A 145 49.12 -6.03 6.77
C ASP A 145 48.82 -4.60 7.21
N VAL A 146 48.71 -4.40 8.53
CA VAL A 146 48.35 -3.12 9.16
C VAL A 146 49.31 -1.99 8.74
N LYS A 147 50.55 -2.34 8.41
CA LYS A 147 51.58 -1.40 7.92
C LYS A 147 51.20 -0.70 6.61
N LEU A 148 50.37 -1.34 5.78
CA LEU A 148 49.89 -0.75 4.52
C LEU A 148 48.85 0.34 4.77
N LEU A 149 48.08 0.23 5.88
CA LEU A 149 47.09 1.24 6.28
C LEU A 149 47.74 2.48 6.91
N ASP A 150 48.94 2.31 7.48
CA ASP A 150 49.73 3.40 8.06
C ASP A 150 50.53 4.20 7.02
N GLY A 151 50.77 3.61 5.84
CA GLY A 151 51.60 4.19 4.78
C GLY A 151 50.86 5.06 3.75
N LYS A 152 49.57 5.35 3.97
CA LYS A 152 48.71 6.10 3.02
C LYS A 152 47.95 7.22 3.74
#